data_AF-A0AAU5XNA0-F1
#
_entry.id   AF-A0AAU5XNA0-F1
#
_cell.length_a   1.000
_cell.length_b   1.000
_cell.length_c   1.000
_cell.angle_alpha   90.00
_cell.angle_beta   90.00
_cell.angle_gamma   90.00
#
_symmetry.space_group_name_H-M   'P 1'
#
loop_
_entity.id
_entity.type
_entity.pdbx_description
1 polymer ?
#
loop_
_entity_poly.entity_id
_entity_poly.type
_entity_poly.pdbx_seq_one_letter_code
_entity_poly.pdbx_strand_id
1 'polypeptide(L)'
;MTFQRGSVQALYAGCSGQVLLAHAPREVVDEVLAGPIRPLTARTPDRAALRRRLTLIRERGYAISKGEINADAVGVAVPVFRRRQCVCVVSIAGAAVTLAGDRLREALRAVTSSAADLGRILDATSVDTAWSPSPLS
;
A
#
# COMPACT_ATOMS: atom_id res chain seq x y z
N MET A 1 11.35 -12.51 0.15
CA MET A 1 11.09 -11.16 -0.40
C MET A 1 11.73 -10.16 0.56
N THR A 2 12.70 -9.39 0.09
CA THR A 2 13.42 -8.42 0.92
C THR A 2 12.96 -7.02 0.53
N PHE A 3 12.62 -6.18 1.50
CA PHE A 3 12.32 -4.78 1.25
C PHE A 3 13.62 -3.98 1.30
N GLN A 4 13.90 -3.24 0.24
CA GLN A 4 15.06 -2.35 0.17
C GLN A 4 14.58 -0.90 0.13
N ARG A 5 15.16 -0.07 0.99
CA ARG A 5 14.91 1.38 0.96
C ARG A 5 15.27 1.94 -0.42
N GLY A 6 14.41 2.83 -0.94
CA GLY A 6 14.59 3.44 -2.27
C GLY A 6 14.14 2.58 -3.44
N SER A 7 13.68 1.34 -3.20
CA SER A 7 13.10 0.52 -4.26
C SER A 7 11.74 1.08 -4.73
N VAL A 8 11.52 1.05 -6.04
CA VAL A 8 10.26 1.43 -6.67
C VAL A 8 9.44 0.17 -6.94
N GLN A 9 8.16 0.21 -6.59
CA GLN A 9 7.23 -0.90 -6.82
C GLN A 9 6.03 -0.46 -7.68
N ALA A 10 5.41 -1.42 -8.37
CA ALA A 10 4.22 -1.17 -9.15
C ALA A 10 3.04 -0.75 -8.26
N LEU A 11 2.33 0.32 -8.62
CA LEU A 11 1.12 0.76 -7.91
C LEU A 11 -0.09 -0.15 -8.15
N TYR A 12 -0.11 -0.90 -9.25
CA TYR A 12 -1.21 -1.80 -9.61
C TYR A 12 -1.19 -3.14 -8.86
N ALA A 13 -0.09 -3.52 -8.21
CA ALA A 13 0.08 -4.81 -7.56
C ALA A 13 0.55 -4.66 -6.11
N GLY A 14 0.10 -5.56 -5.23
CA GLY A 14 0.51 -5.54 -3.84
C GLY A 14 -0.32 -4.58 -2.98
N CYS A 15 -0.35 -4.85 -1.68
CA CYS A 15 -1.19 -4.12 -0.74
C CYS A 15 -0.80 -2.64 -0.61
N SER A 16 0.49 -2.34 -0.44
CA SER A 16 0.98 -0.97 -0.24
C SER A 16 0.72 -0.07 -1.46
N GLY A 17 1.06 -0.55 -2.66
CA GLY A 17 0.85 0.19 -3.90
C GLY A 17 -0.63 0.48 -4.17
N GLN A 18 -1.49 -0.51 -3.97
CA GLN A 18 -2.93 -0.35 -4.19
C GLN A 18 -3.59 0.58 -3.16
N VAL A 19 -3.14 0.61 -1.90
CA VAL A 19 -3.62 1.59 -0.92
C VAL A 19 -3.21 3.00 -1.30
N LEU A 20 -1.94 3.22 -1.67
CA LEU A 20 -1.49 4.52 -2.14
C LEU A 20 -2.29 4.98 -3.36
N LEU A 21 -2.47 4.10 -4.35
CA LEU A 21 -3.25 4.39 -5.54
C LEU A 21 -4.72 4.68 -5.22
N ALA A 22 -5.32 3.96 -4.26
CA ALA A 22 -6.70 4.19 -3.86
C ALA A 22 -6.90 5.59 -3.22
N HIS A 23 -5.87 6.18 -2.63
CA HIS A 23 -5.97 7.53 -2.04
C HIS A 23 -5.24 8.61 -2.84
N ALA A 24 -4.73 8.29 -4.03
CA ALA A 24 -4.10 9.23 -4.94
C ALA A 24 -5.14 10.17 -5.60
N PRO A 25 -4.71 11.35 -6.10
CA PRO A 25 -5.52 12.19 -6.97
C PRO A 25 -6.09 11.41 -8.15
N ARG A 26 -7.27 11.82 -8.64
CA ARG A 26 -7.99 11.10 -9.69
C ARG A 26 -7.14 10.95 -10.95
N GLU A 27 -6.39 11.99 -11.30
CA GLU A 27 -5.54 12.06 -12.48
C GLU A 27 -4.44 10.98 -12.43
N VAL A 28 -3.83 10.77 -11.27
CA VAL A 28 -2.84 9.71 -11.04
C VAL A 28 -3.47 8.33 -11.17
N VAL A 29 -4.68 8.15 -10.64
CA VAL A 29 -5.42 6.88 -10.74
C VAL A 29 -5.73 6.57 -12.21
N ASP A 30 -6.22 7.56 -12.95
CA ASP A 30 -6.56 7.42 -14.36
C ASP A 30 -5.32 7.15 -15.22
N GLU A 31 -4.18 7.78 -14.92
CA GLU A 31 -2.89 7.53 -15.59
C GLU A 31 -2.40 6.09 -15.37
N VAL A 32 -2.37 5.62 -14.12
CA VAL A 32 -1.95 4.23 -13.80
C VAL A 32 -2.90 3.21 -14.44
N LEU A 33 -4.20 3.52 -14.47
CA LEU A 33 -5.18 2.66 -15.13
C LEU A 33 -5.07 2.73 -16.65
N ALA A 34 -4.67 3.84 -17.27
CA ALA A 34 -4.44 3.91 -18.71
C ALA A 34 -3.14 3.19 -19.12
N GLY A 35 -2.15 3.20 -18.23
CA GLY A 35 -0.84 2.61 -18.44
C GLY A 35 -0.81 1.07 -18.53
N PRO A 36 0.38 0.51 -18.83
CA PRO A 36 0.57 -0.93 -18.95
C PRO A 36 0.50 -1.63 -17.57
N ILE A 37 -0.33 -2.67 -17.49
CA ILE A 37 -0.37 -3.59 -16.34
C ILE A 37 0.34 -4.87 -16.76
N ARG A 38 1.56 -5.07 -16.27
CA ARG A 38 2.32 -6.29 -16.55
C ARG A 38 1.99 -7.33 -15.47
N PRO A 39 1.51 -8.53 -15.84
CA PRO A 39 1.33 -9.61 -14.87
C PRO A 39 2.67 -9.99 -14.25
N LEU A 40 2.82 -9.79 -12.95
CA LEU A 40 3.99 -10.23 -12.18
C LEU A 40 3.83 -11.69 -11.76
N THR A 41 2.57 -12.10 -11.55
CA THR A 41 2.14 -13.48 -11.30
C THR A 41 0.77 -13.70 -11.94
N ALA A 42 0.26 -14.94 -11.90
CA ALA A 42 -1.11 -15.26 -12.29
C ALA A 42 -2.19 -14.58 -11.41
N ARG A 43 -1.81 -13.98 -10.27
CA ARG A 43 -2.73 -13.30 -9.34
C ARG A 43 -2.64 -11.78 -9.40
N THR A 44 -1.74 -11.22 -10.22
CA THR A 44 -1.71 -9.78 -10.48
C THR A 44 -3.07 -9.34 -11.05
N PRO A 45 -3.73 -8.31 -10.50
CA PRO A 45 -5.04 -7.91 -10.99
C PRO A 45 -4.94 -7.31 -12.40
N ASP A 46 -5.92 -7.63 -13.24
CA ASP A 46 -6.16 -6.85 -14.44
C ASP A 46 -6.74 -5.46 -14.10
N ARG A 47 -6.91 -4.62 -15.13
CA ARG A 47 -7.41 -3.25 -14.99
C ARG A 47 -8.79 -3.16 -14.35
N ALA A 48 -9.71 -4.06 -14.69
CA ALA A 48 -11.06 -4.05 -14.17
C ALA A 48 -11.10 -4.50 -12.70
N ALA A 49 -10.31 -5.54 -12.37
CA ALA A 49 -10.11 -6.01 -11.00
C ALA A 49 -9.45 -4.93 -10.14
N LEU A 50 -8.44 -4.24 -10.67
CA LEU A 50 -7.79 -3.13 -9.97
C LEU A 50 -8.80 -2.02 -9.66
N ARG A 51 -9.60 -1.56 -10.64
CA ARG A 51 -10.65 -0.54 -10.40
C ARG A 51 -11.58 -0.93 -9.25
N ARG A 52 -12.12 -2.16 -9.27
CA ARG A 52 -12.99 -2.66 -8.18
C ARG A 52 -12.28 -2.68 -6.84
N ARG A 53 -11.01 -3.09 -6.81
CA ARG A 53 -10.21 -3.12 -5.58
C ARG A 53 -9.96 -1.73 -5.02
N LEU A 54 -9.65 -0.73 -5.85
CA LEU A 54 -9.44 0.64 -5.39
C LEU A 54 -10.69 1.19 -4.70
N THR A 55 -11.88 0.92 -5.24
CA THR A 55 -13.15 1.26 -4.58
C THR A 55 -13.28 0.56 -3.23
N LEU A 56 -13.11 -0.77 -3.20
CA LEU A 56 -13.21 -1.53 -1.96
C LEU A 56 -12.21 -1.09 -0.89
N ILE A 57 -10.98 -0.71 -1.29
CA ILE A 57 -9.96 -0.19 -0.39
C ILE A 57 -10.41 1.12 0.25
N ARG A 58 -11.00 2.05 -0.53
CA ARG A 58 -11.55 3.30 0.01
C ARG A 58 -12.68 3.05 1.00
N GLU A 59 -13.54 2.07 0.73
CA GLU A 59 -14.68 1.73 1.60
C GLU A 59 -14.24 1.10 2.92
N ARG A 60 -13.29 0.17 2.89
CA ARG A 60 -12.89 -0.61 4.08
C ARG A 60 -11.64 -0.11 4.80
N GLY A 61 -10.85 0.77 4.17
CA GLY A 61 -9.66 1.38 4.75
C GLY A 61 -8.39 0.51 4.74
N TYR A 62 -8.35 -0.61 4.01
CA TYR A 62 -7.15 -1.45 3.92
C TYR A 62 -7.07 -2.25 2.61
N ALA A 63 -5.88 -2.76 2.28
CA ALA A 63 -5.69 -3.75 1.22
C ALA A 63 -5.08 -5.04 1.78
N ILE A 64 -5.51 -6.17 1.22
CA ILE A 64 -4.85 -7.47 1.41
C ILE A 64 -4.45 -7.95 0.02
N SER A 65 -3.16 -8.22 -0.18
CA SER A 65 -2.61 -8.81 -1.39
C SER A 65 -2.20 -10.25 -1.11
N LYS A 66 -2.57 -11.17 -1.99
CA LYS A 66 -2.21 -12.59 -1.89
C LYS A 66 -1.63 -13.07 -3.21
N GLY A 67 -0.31 -13.16 -3.27
CA GLY A 67 0.39 -13.74 -4.40
C GLY A 67 0.60 -12.80 -5.59
N GLU A 68 0.34 -11.49 -5.47
CA GLU A 68 0.23 -10.59 -6.64
C GLU A 68 1.56 -10.14 -7.24
N ILE A 69 2.60 -10.10 -6.41
CA ILE A 69 3.99 -9.73 -6.79
C ILE A 69 4.89 -10.96 -6.75
N ASN A 70 4.73 -11.77 -5.70
CA ASN A 70 5.37 -13.07 -5.53
C ASN A 70 4.28 -14.04 -5.07
N ALA A 71 4.16 -15.20 -5.73
CA ALA A 71 3.06 -16.16 -5.53
C ALA A 71 2.93 -16.65 -4.08
N ASP A 72 4.05 -16.71 -3.35
CA ASP A 72 4.12 -17.19 -1.97
C ASP A 72 3.98 -16.08 -0.93
N ALA A 73 3.77 -14.83 -1.35
CA ALA A 73 3.68 -13.68 -0.46
C ALA A 73 2.24 -13.27 -0.17
N VAL A 74 1.98 -12.95 1.09
CA VAL A 74 0.76 -12.25 1.54
C VAL A 74 1.17 -10.95 2.20
N GLY A 75 0.36 -9.91 2.03
CA GLY A 75 0.56 -8.65 2.75
C GLY A 75 -0.74 -7.94 3.03
N VAL A 76 -0.72 -7.14 4.09
CA VAL A 76 -1.80 -6.23 4.48
C VAL A 76 -1.23 -4.82 4.64
N ALA A 77 -1.96 -3.82 4.14
CA ALA A 77 -1.57 -2.43 4.24
C ALA A 77 -2.76 -1.54 4.58
N VAL A 78 -2.48 -0.45 5.29
CA VAL A 78 -3.43 0.60 5.67
C VAL A 78 -2.87 1.98 5.36
N PRO A 79 -3.71 2.96 5.00
CA PRO A 79 -3.28 4.33 4.74
C PRO A 79 -2.96 5.07 6.04
N VAL A 80 -2.02 6.00 5.96
CA VAL A 80 -1.74 6.98 7.01
C VAL A 80 -2.14 8.35 6.48
N PHE A 81 -3.03 9.03 7.21
CA PHE A 81 -3.52 10.34 6.85
C PHE A 81 -2.82 11.44 7.64
N ARG A 82 -2.56 12.57 6.98
CA ARG A 82 -2.23 13.86 7.58
C ARG A 82 -3.14 14.91 6.96
N ARG A 83 -3.87 15.69 7.77
CA ARG A 83 -4.83 16.70 7.27
C ARG A 83 -5.76 16.17 6.14
N ARG A 84 -6.30 14.96 6.28
CA ARG A 84 -7.16 14.25 5.30
C ARG A 84 -6.48 13.78 4.01
N GLN A 85 -5.17 14.00 3.84
CA GLN A 85 -4.41 13.48 2.71
C GLN A 85 -3.67 12.20 3.13
N CYS A 86 -3.75 11.15 2.31
CA CYS A 86 -2.94 9.96 2.50
C CYS A 86 -1.48 10.29 2.15
N VAL A 87 -0.59 10.24 3.13
CA VAL A 87 0.83 10.63 2.97
C VAL A 87 1.77 9.44 2.89
N CYS A 88 1.40 8.31 3.49
CA CYS A 88 2.14 7.06 3.42
C CYS A 88 1.24 5.86 3.77
N VAL A 89 1.83 4.68 3.85
CA VAL A 89 1.16 3.43 4.23
C VAL A 89 2.00 2.67 5.26
N VAL A 90 1.32 1.96 6.16
CA VAL A 90 1.94 0.96 7.03
C VAL A 90 1.50 -0.42 6.56
N SER A 91 2.45 -1.34 6.43
CA SER A 91 2.17 -2.68 5.92
C SER A 91 2.98 -3.77 6.62
N ILE A 92 2.38 -4.95 6.75
CA ILE A 92 3.07 -6.19 7.10
C ILE A 92 2.96 -7.13 5.92
N ALA A 93 4.07 -7.76 5.54
CA ALA A 93 4.10 -8.78 4.51
C ALA A 93 4.94 -9.98 4.98
N GLY A 94 4.57 -11.17 4.51
CA GLY A 94 5.21 -12.43 4.90
C GLY A 94 4.83 -13.57 3.96
N ALA A 95 5.32 -14.77 4.26
CA ALA A 95 4.99 -15.96 3.51
C ALA A 95 3.51 -16.35 3.73
N ALA A 96 2.83 -16.81 2.69
CA ALA A 96 1.42 -17.20 2.74
C ALA A 96 1.15 -18.31 3.77
N VAL A 97 2.11 -19.20 3.96
CA VAL A 97 2.03 -20.29 4.94
C VAL A 97 2.09 -19.80 6.40
N THR A 98 2.70 -18.64 6.66
CA THR A 98 2.83 -18.09 8.01
C THR A 98 1.84 -16.95 8.30
N LEU A 99 1.53 -16.12 7.31
CA LEU A 99 0.65 -14.96 7.42
C LEU A 99 -0.74 -15.26 6.86
N ALA A 100 -1.48 -16.14 7.54
CA ALA A 100 -2.83 -16.56 7.17
C ALA A 100 -3.76 -16.64 8.39
N GLY A 101 -5.07 -16.77 8.14
CA GLY A 101 -6.07 -16.96 9.20
C GLY A 101 -6.04 -15.86 10.26
N ASP A 102 -5.96 -16.26 11.53
CA ASP A 102 -5.88 -15.35 12.68
C ASP A 102 -4.67 -14.42 12.62
N ARG A 103 -3.51 -14.91 12.19
CA ARG A 103 -2.30 -14.08 12.09
C ARG A 103 -2.46 -12.94 11.10
N LEU A 104 -3.20 -13.16 10.01
CA LEU A 104 -3.51 -12.08 9.06
C LEU A 104 -4.46 -11.05 9.68
N ARG A 105 -5.44 -11.49 10.49
CA ARG A 105 -6.35 -10.60 11.22
C ARG A 105 -5.60 -9.79 12.29
N GLU A 106 -4.68 -10.43 13.00
CA GLU A 106 -3.79 -9.79 13.97
C GLU A 106 -2.88 -8.76 13.31
N ALA A 107 -2.27 -9.12 12.18
CA ALA A 107 -1.46 -8.20 11.39
C ALA A 107 -2.26 -6.99 10.94
N LEU A 108 -3.50 -7.18 10.46
CA LEU A 108 -4.40 -6.07 10.11
C LEU A 108 -4.65 -5.15 11.32
N ARG A 109 -4.99 -5.71 12.49
CA ARG A 109 -5.19 -4.90 13.71
C ARG A 109 -3.93 -4.13 14.09
N ALA A 110 -2.77 -4.79 14.05
CA ALA A 110 -1.48 -4.18 14.38
C ALA A 110 -1.15 -3.01 13.45
N VAL A 111 -1.24 -3.19 12.13
CA VAL A 111 -0.94 -2.11 11.17
C VAL A 111 -1.94 -0.96 11.30
N THR A 112 -3.22 -1.25 11.54
CA THR A 112 -4.24 -0.20 11.76
C THR A 112 -3.90 0.65 12.99
N SER A 113 -3.52 0.02 14.11
CA SER A 113 -3.09 0.75 15.30
C SER A 113 -1.85 1.60 15.01
N SER A 114 -0.83 1.02 14.39
CA SER A 114 0.41 1.73 14.06
C SER A 114 0.18 2.90 13.11
N ALA A 115 -0.73 2.77 12.13
CA ALA A 115 -1.06 3.85 11.21
C ALA A 115 -1.79 5.01 11.91
N ALA A 116 -2.69 4.70 12.84
CA ALA A 116 -3.36 5.72 13.65
C ALA A 116 -2.37 6.46 14.55
N ASP A 117 -1.45 5.74 15.19
CA ASP A 117 -0.40 6.31 16.02
C ASP A 117 0.52 7.22 15.21
N LEU A 118 0.96 6.77 14.04
CA LEU A 118 1.79 7.55 13.14
C LEU A 118 1.06 8.79 12.62
N GLY A 119 -0.21 8.69 12.27
CA GLY A 119 -1.04 9.84 11.87
C GLY A 119 -1.08 10.92 12.94
N ARG A 120 -1.30 10.54 14.22
CA ARG A 120 -1.29 11.47 15.35
C ARG A 120 0.05 12.17 15.51
N ILE A 121 1.17 11.46 15.35
CA ILE A 121 2.52 12.04 15.42
C ILE A 121 2.72 13.04 14.29
N LEU A 122 2.33 12.70 13.06
CA LEU A 122 2.48 13.58 11.88
C LEU A 122 1.62 14.84 11.95
N ASP A 123 0.45 14.78 12.57
CA ASP A 123 -0.41 15.94 12.79
C ASP A 123 0.12 16.84 13.92
N ALA A 124 0.71 16.26 14.98
CA ALA A 124 1.34 17.01 16.07
C ALA A 124 2.67 17.67 15.68
N THR A 125 3.33 17.16 14.64
CA THR A 125 4.64 17.66 14.23
C THR A 125 4.50 18.76 13.16
N SER A 126 4.89 19.99 13.50
CA SER A 126 5.12 21.07 12.55
C SER A 126 6.51 20.91 11.92
N VAL A 127 6.66 19.99 10.96
CA VAL A 127 7.92 19.93 10.19
C VAL A 127 7.86 21.02 9.12
N ASP A 128 8.65 22.07 9.31
CA ASP A 128 8.80 23.22 8.40
C ASP A 128 9.85 22.97 7.29
N THR A 129 10.59 21.87 7.40
CA THR A 129 11.62 21.48 6.42
C THR A 129 11.26 20.15 5.77
N ALA A 130 10.89 20.20 4.47
CA ALA A 130 10.81 19.01 3.66
C ALA A 130 12.19 18.33 3.59
N TRP A 131 12.24 17.01 3.77
CA TRP A 131 13.45 16.25 3.56
C TRP A 131 13.97 16.47 2.13
N SER A 132 15.18 17.00 1.99
CA SER A 132 15.85 17.15 0.70
C SER A 132 16.78 15.96 0.47
N PRO A 133 16.48 15.05 -0.48
CA PRO A 133 17.41 13.98 -0.83
C PRO A 133 18.70 14.58 -1.37
N SER A 134 19.85 14.07 -0.93
CA SER A 134 21.11 14.29 -1.64
C SER A 134 20.98 13.70 -3.06
N PRO A 135 21.44 14.39 -4.12
CA PRO A 135 21.46 13.81 -5.45
C PRO A 135 22.24 12.49 -5.43
N LEU A 136 21.68 11.47 -6.08
CA LEU A 136 22.33 10.17 -6.22
C LEU A 136 23.66 10.37 -6.97
N SER A 137 24.77 9.96 -6.34
CA SER A 137 26.12 9.92 -6.94
C SER A 137 26.24 8.83 -7.99
#